data_AF-A0A7S0AB79-F1
#
_entry.id   AF-A0A7S0AB79-F1
#
_cell.length_a   1.000
_cell.length_b   1.000
_cell.length_c   1.000
_cell.angle_alpha   90.00
_cell.angle_beta   90.00
_cell.angle_gamma   90.00
#
_symmetry.space_group_name_H-M   'P 1'
#
loop_
_entity.id
_entity.type
_entity.pdbx_description
1 polymer ?
#
loop_
_entity_poly.entity_id
_entity_poly.type
_entity_poly.pdbx_seq_one_letter_code
_entity_poly.pdbx_strand_id
1 'polypeptide(L)'
;SPLAAVAEEGRAGGNVHAHAVRRWVDSVVVGLGLCPWAGPADEARRIRVVASLSASEEGVLADLLAEARRLPPPATVEPPPGEATTTLLVCPYVPQWERFDDFHVFYSEKIRNGDALLQDFGLKVVAFHPGCEASGRSL
;
A
#
# COMPACT_ATOMS: atom_id res chain seq x y z
N SER A 1 15.07 -11.66 -23.68
CA SER A 1 13.83 -11.48 -24.48
C SER A 1 13.31 -10.08 -24.25
N PRO A 2 12.72 -9.40 -25.25
CA PRO A 2 12.15 -8.05 -25.10
C PRO A 2 11.14 -7.94 -23.95
N LEU A 3 10.32 -8.98 -23.69
CA LEU A 3 9.41 -9.02 -22.54
C LEU A 3 10.12 -8.96 -21.19
N ALA A 4 11.31 -9.57 -21.07
CA ALA A 4 12.08 -9.54 -19.82
C ALA A 4 12.69 -8.16 -19.56
N ALA A 5 13.11 -7.43 -20.61
CA ALA A 5 13.64 -6.07 -20.47
C ALA A 5 12.55 -5.08 -20.04
N VAL A 6 11.35 -5.17 -20.62
CA VAL A 6 10.19 -4.35 -20.23
C VAL A 6 9.74 -4.67 -18.80
N ALA A 7 9.83 -5.94 -18.37
CA ALA A 7 9.55 -6.33 -16.99
C ALA A 7 10.61 -5.82 -16.00
N GLU A 8 11.90 -5.81 -16.36
CA GLU A 8 12.98 -5.28 -15.54
C GLU A 8 12.97 -3.74 -15.47
N GLU A 9 12.65 -3.03 -16.56
CA GLU A 9 12.42 -1.58 -16.55
C GLU A 9 11.17 -1.21 -15.75
N GLY A 10 10.09 -1.98 -15.89
CA GLY A 10 8.92 -1.87 -15.02
C GLY A 10 9.28 -2.08 -13.55
N ARG A 11 10.09 -3.10 -13.24
CA ARG A 11 10.56 -3.39 -11.88
C ARG A 11 11.48 -2.29 -11.31
N ALA A 12 12.35 -1.70 -12.14
CA ALA A 12 13.20 -0.58 -11.77
C ALA A 12 12.41 0.72 -11.57
N GLY A 13 11.40 0.98 -12.41
CA GLY A 13 10.46 2.10 -12.27
C GLY A 13 9.56 1.98 -11.04
N GLY A 14 9.03 0.79 -10.75
CA GLY A 14 8.32 0.52 -9.50
C GLY A 14 9.19 0.75 -8.27
N ASN A 15 10.49 0.47 -8.38
CA ASN A 15 11.42 0.65 -7.27
C ASN A 15 11.58 2.13 -6.86
N VAL A 16 11.57 3.10 -7.80
CA VAL A 16 11.71 4.52 -7.45
C VAL A 16 10.51 5.05 -6.66
N HIS A 17 9.28 4.65 -7.01
CA HIS A 17 8.08 5.07 -6.29
C HIS A 17 8.00 4.46 -4.90
N ALA A 18 8.30 3.15 -4.78
CA ALA A 18 8.37 2.49 -3.48
C ALA A 18 9.43 3.13 -2.57
N HIS A 19 10.61 3.45 -3.10
CA HIS A 19 11.65 4.16 -2.34
C HIS A 19 11.25 5.58 -1.93
N ALA A 20 10.58 6.33 -2.81
CA ALA A 20 10.11 7.68 -2.47
C ALA A 20 9.09 7.64 -1.33
N VAL A 21 8.11 6.73 -1.40
CA VAL A 21 7.12 6.55 -0.34
C VAL A 21 7.76 6.03 0.94
N ARG A 22 8.74 5.11 0.84
CA ARG A 22 9.49 4.64 2.02
C ARG A 22 10.17 5.80 2.74
N ARG A 23 10.88 6.69 2.02
CA ARG A 23 11.48 7.89 2.61
C ARG A 23 10.44 8.83 3.23
N TRP A 24 9.27 8.94 2.62
CA TRP A 24 8.17 9.73 3.18
C TRP A 24 7.63 9.12 4.49
N VAL A 25 7.44 7.80 4.57
CA VAL A 25 7.06 7.11 5.81
C VAL A 25 8.10 7.38 6.91
N ASP A 26 9.39 7.21 6.58
CA ASP A 26 10.49 7.41 7.54
C ASP A 26 10.55 8.85 8.06
N SER A 27 10.44 9.83 7.16
CA SER A 27 10.63 11.25 7.50
C SER A 27 9.39 11.93 8.07
N VAL A 28 8.19 11.57 7.61
CA VAL A 28 6.94 12.26 7.94
C VAL A 28 6.13 11.46 8.96
N VAL A 29 5.82 10.20 8.66
CA VAL A 29 4.94 9.40 9.52
C VAL A 29 5.65 9.02 10.83
N VAL A 30 6.88 8.49 10.70
CA VAL A 30 7.71 8.11 11.84
C VAL A 30 8.45 9.33 12.40
N GLY A 31 9.16 10.07 11.55
CA GLY A 31 10.00 11.20 11.95
C GLY A 31 9.27 12.35 12.64
N LEU A 32 7.98 12.59 12.33
CA LEU A 32 7.15 13.60 13.01
C LEU A 32 6.18 12.99 14.04
N GLY A 33 6.22 11.68 14.27
CA GLY A 33 5.39 11.00 15.26
C GLY A 33 3.88 11.08 14.98
N LEU A 34 3.47 11.14 13.70
CA LEU A 34 2.06 11.31 13.33
C LEU A 34 1.21 10.06 13.63
N CYS A 35 1.85 8.90 13.72
CA CYS A 35 1.21 7.64 14.04
C CYS A 35 1.95 6.98 15.22
N PRO A 36 1.30 6.79 16.38
CA PRO A 36 1.95 6.21 17.56
C PRO A 36 2.37 4.74 17.34
N TRP A 37 1.83 4.09 16.32
CA TRP A 37 2.10 2.69 15.97
C TRP A 37 3.17 2.53 14.89
N ALA A 38 3.48 3.58 14.12
CA ALA A 38 4.38 3.47 12.97
C ALA A 38 5.83 3.26 13.39
N GLY A 39 6.32 3.98 14.40
CA GLY A 39 7.71 3.86 14.88
C GLY A 39 8.08 2.43 15.32
N PRO A 40 7.34 1.83 16.27
CA PRO A 40 7.63 0.46 16.73
C PRO A 40 7.51 -0.58 15.62
N ALA A 41 6.53 -0.45 14.72
CA ALA A 41 6.38 -1.35 13.57
C ALA A 41 7.55 -1.21 12.59
N ASP A 42 8.06 0.01 12.41
CA ASP A 42 9.18 0.29 11.52
C ASP A 42 10.51 -0.22 12.06
N GLU A 43 10.79 0.02 13.36
CA GLU A 43 11.97 -0.50 14.05
C GLU A 43 12.03 -2.04 14.01
N ALA A 44 10.88 -2.69 14.12
CA ALA A 44 10.75 -4.14 13.98
C ALA A 44 10.80 -4.63 12.51
N ARG A 45 11.00 -3.74 11.53
CA ARG A 45 11.00 -4.00 10.08
C ARG A 45 9.73 -4.70 9.58
N ARG A 46 8.57 -4.31 10.13
CA ARG A 46 7.27 -4.93 9.83
C ARG A 46 6.47 -4.23 8.73
N ILE A 47 6.98 -3.11 8.20
CA ILE A 47 6.37 -2.36 7.10
C ILE A 47 7.11 -2.68 5.80
N ARG A 48 6.42 -3.39 4.92
CA ARG A 48 6.87 -3.63 3.54
C ARG A 48 6.30 -2.54 2.63
N VAL A 49 7.14 -1.92 1.80
CA VAL A 49 6.70 -0.97 0.77
C VAL A 49 7.00 -1.56 -0.59
N VAL A 50 6.00 -1.62 -1.47
CA VAL A 50 6.12 -2.18 -2.82
C VAL A 50 5.28 -1.36 -3.79
N ALA A 51 5.74 -1.18 -5.03
CA ALA A 51 4.94 -0.54 -6.06
C ALA A 51 4.22 -1.59 -6.93
N SER A 52 2.94 -1.37 -7.17
CA SER A 52 2.19 -2.02 -8.23
C SER A 52 2.68 -1.48 -9.57
N LEU A 53 2.88 -2.38 -10.54
CA LEU A 53 3.15 -2.02 -11.93
C LEU A 53 1.87 -1.98 -12.77
N SER A 54 0.71 -2.22 -12.15
CA SER A 54 -0.58 -2.22 -12.82
C SER A 54 -0.99 -0.80 -13.18
N ALA A 55 -1.52 -0.65 -14.40
CA ALA A 55 -2.19 0.56 -14.87
C ALA A 55 -3.73 0.46 -14.81
N SER A 56 -4.28 -0.60 -14.20
CA SER A 56 -5.73 -0.79 -14.01
C SER A 56 -6.10 -1.15 -12.58
N GLU A 57 -7.35 -0.88 -12.21
CA GLU A 57 -7.92 -1.19 -10.90
C GLU A 57 -7.93 -2.69 -10.61
N GLU A 58 -8.27 -3.51 -11.60
CA GLU A 58 -8.29 -4.97 -11.46
C GLU A 58 -6.89 -5.52 -11.20
N GLY A 59 -5.87 -4.96 -11.86
CA GLY A 59 -4.49 -5.36 -11.62
C GLY A 59 -3.98 -4.90 -10.26
N VAL A 60 -4.38 -3.71 -9.78
CA VAL A 60 -4.07 -3.28 -8.40
C VAL A 60 -4.76 -4.18 -7.38
N LEU A 61 -6.02 -4.57 -7.61
CA LEU A 61 -6.72 -5.51 -6.74
C LEU A 61 -6.02 -6.87 -6.70
N ALA A 62 -5.54 -7.37 -7.84
CA ALA A 62 -4.75 -8.59 -7.90
C ALA A 62 -3.44 -8.46 -7.11
N ASP A 63 -2.75 -7.32 -7.20
CA ASP A 63 -1.53 -7.05 -6.44
C ASP A 63 -1.82 -6.95 -4.93
N LEU A 64 -2.92 -6.31 -4.51
CA LEU A 64 -3.37 -6.28 -3.11
C LEU A 64 -3.60 -7.70 -2.58
N LEU A 65 -4.29 -8.54 -3.33
CA LEU A 65 -4.53 -9.94 -2.97
C LEU A 65 -3.23 -10.76 -2.91
N ALA A 66 -2.28 -10.47 -3.80
CA ALA A 66 -0.97 -11.12 -3.77
C ALA A 66 -0.18 -10.73 -2.52
N GLU A 67 -0.17 -9.45 -2.15
CA GLU A 67 0.52 -8.99 -0.94
C GLU A 67 -0.19 -9.43 0.34
N ALA A 68 -1.52 -9.48 0.38
CA ALA A 68 -2.29 -10.00 1.51
C ALA A 68 -1.91 -11.47 1.83
N ARG A 69 -1.71 -12.30 0.81
CA ARG A 69 -1.25 -13.69 0.96
C ARG A 69 0.18 -13.82 1.51
N ARG A 70 1.00 -12.75 1.45
CA ARG A 70 2.36 -12.75 2.00
C ARG A 70 2.40 -12.39 3.47
N LEU A 71 1.36 -11.70 3.96
CA LEU A 71 1.28 -11.32 5.35
C LEU A 71 0.89 -12.54 6.19
N PRO A 72 1.44 -12.66 7.41
CA PRO A 72 1.01 -13.68 8.33
C PRO A 72 -0.48 -13.49 8.65
N PRO A 73 -1.24 -14.57 8.87
CA PRO A 73 -2.63 -14.45 9.30
C PRO A 73 -2.70 -13.73 10.65
N PRO A 74 -3.84 -13.10 10.98
CA PRO A 74 -4.04 -12.48 12.28
C PRO A 74 -3.76 -13.50 13.39
N ALA A 75 -2.87 -13.15 14.31
CA ALA A 75 -2.43 -14.02 15.39
C ALA A 75 -2.57 -13.30 16.74
N THR A 76 -2.77 -14.09 17.81
CA THR A 76 -2.77 -13.59 19.19
C THR A 76 -1.38 -13.25 19.71
N VAL A 77 -0.33 -13.71 19.00
CA VAL A 77 1.06 -13.46 19.30
C VAL A 77 1.67 -12.70 18.14
N GLU A 78 2.44 -11.67 18.47
CA GLU A 78 3.08 -10.83 17.48
C GLU A 78 4.21 -11.61 16.76
N PRO A 79 4.32 -11.52 15.42
CA PRO A 79 5.35 -12.24 14.68
C PRO A 79 6.75 -11.71 14.99
N PRO A 80 7.80 -12.54 14.78
CA PRO A 80 9.17 -12.16 15.06
C PRO A 80 9.60 -10.91 14.27
N PRO A 81 10.56 -10.11 14.79
CA PRO A 81 11.10 -8.97 14.06
C PRO A 81 11.65 -9.38 12.69
N GLY A 82 11.41 -8.54 11.68
CA GLY A 82 11.80 -8.81 10.29
C GLY A 82 10.73 -9.50 9.45
N GLU A 83 9.61 -9.94 10.04
CA GLU A 83 8.44 -10.40 9.31
C GLU A 83 7.45 -9.26 9.11
N ALA A 84 7.07 -8.99 7.85
CA ALA A 84 6.14 -7.91 7.54
C ALA A 84 4.72 -8.26 8.01
N THR A 85 4.10 -7.36 8.76
CA THR A 85 2.68 -7.45 9.16
C THR A 85 1.81 -6.41 8.45
N THR A 86 2.44 -5.49 7.73
CA THR A 86 1.76 -4.46 6.95
C THR A 86 2.49 -4.29 5.63
N THR A 87 1.71 -4.24 4.54
CA THR A 87 2.22 -3.86 3.22
C THR A 87 1.59 -2.54 2.81
N LEU A 88 2.42 -1.60 2.39
CA LEU A 88 2.03 -0.38 1.71
C LEU A 88 2.24 -0.58 0.20
N LEU A 89 1.14 -0.72 -0.53
CA LEU A 89 1.14 -0.85 -1.99
C LEU A 89 1.04 0.52 -2.64
N VAL A 90 2.08 0.92 -3.36
CA VAL A 90 2.17 2.20 -4.09
C VAL A 90 1.65 1.99 -5.51
N CYS A 91 0.68 2.78 -5.95
CA CYS A 91 0.01 2.57 -7.25
C CYS A 91 0.16 3.80 -8.16
N PRO A 92 1.32 4.01 -8.79
CA PRO A 92 1.61 5.24 -9.53
C PRO A 92 1.12 5.24 -10.98
N TYR A 93 0.63 4.11 -11.50
CA TYR A 93 0.40 3.93 -12.94
C TYR A 93 -1.07 3.84 -13.35
N VAL A 94 -2.02 3.95 -12.42
CA VAL A 94 -3.46 4.00 -12.72
C VAL A 94 -3.83 5.43 -13.10
N PRO A 95 -4.04 5.78 -14.39
CA PRO A 95 -4.08 7.18 -14.82
C PRO A 95 -5.25 7.97 -14.20
N GLN A 96 -6.40 7.33 -14.00
CA GLN A 96 -7.55 8.00 -13.39
C GLN A 96 -7.33 8.36 -11.92
N TRP A 97 -6.40 7.70 -11.22
CA TRP A 97 -6.07 8.01 -9.82
C TRP A 97 -5.17 9.24 -9.67
N GLU A 98 -4.96 10.03 -10.71
CA GLU A 98 -4.54 11.43 -10.52
C GLU A 98 -5.67 12.24 -9.84
N ARG A 99 -6.93 11.86 -10.08
CA ARG A 99 -8.12 12.49 -9.52
C ARG A 99 -8.56 11.75 -8.27
N PHE A 100 -8.68 12.49 -7.16
CA PHE A 100 -9.13 11.93 -5.88
C PHE A 100 -10.50 11.26 -5.97
N ASP A 101 -11.46 11.84 -6.69
CA ASP A 101 -12.82 11.28 -6.77
C ASP A 101 -12.83 9.90 -7.43
N ASP A 102 -12.04 9.70 -8.48
CA ASP A 102 -11.96 8.41 -9.19
C ASP A 102 -11.30 7.34 -8.31
N PHE A 103 -10.25 7.73 -7.57
CA PHE A 103 -9.66 6.87 -6.54
C PHE A 103 -10.63 6.56 -5.38
N HIS A 104 -11.42 7.55 -4.94
CA HIS A 104 -12.40 7.39 -3.87
C HIS A 104 -13.51 6.41 -4.27
N VAL A 105 -13.98 6.44 -5.52
CA VAL A 105 -14.92 5.45 -6.06
C VAL A 105 -14.33 4.05 -5.98
N PHE A 106 -13.07 3.86 -6.41
CA PHE A 106 -12.39 2.58 -6.26
C PHE A 106 -12.33 2.11 -4.79
N TYR A 107 -11.92 2.99 -3.87
CA TYR A 107 -11.82 2.64 -2.45
C TYR A 107 -13.18 2.28 -1.82
N SER A 108 -14.19 3.08 -2.10
CA SER A 108 -15.52 2.89 -1.51
C SER A 108 -16.28 1.70 -2.11
N GLU A 109 -16.19 1.48 -3.42
CA GLU A 109 -16.97 0.44 -4.11
C GLU A 109 -16.21 -0.87 -4.24
N LYS A 110 -14.95 -0.85 -4.68
CA LYS A 110 -14.16 -2.08 -4.93
C LYS A 110 -13.51 -2.59 -3.65
N ILE A 111 -12.94 -1.67 -2.87
CA ILE A 111 -12.30 -2.00 -1.58
C ILE A 111 -13.30 -1.97 -0.42
N ARG A 112 -14.56 -1.58 -0.67
CA ARG A 112 -15.66 -1.58 0.30
C ARG A 112 -15.33 -0.80 1.57
N ASN A 113 -14.77 0.41 1.40
CA ASN A 113 -14.29 1.24 2.52
C ASN A 113 -13.28 0.51 3.43
N GLY A 114 -12.48 -0.39 2.86
CA GLY A 114 -11.43 -1.13 3.56
C GLY A 114 -11.78 -2.59 3.90
N ASP A 115 -13.01 -3.03 3.66
CA ASP A 115 -13.51 -4.35 4.11
C ASP A 115 -13.29 -5.49 3.12
N ALA A 116 -12.84 -5.19 1.89
CA ALA A 116 -12.73 -6.20 0.84
C ALA A 116 -11.83 -7.40 1.20
N LEU A 117 -10.87 -7.24 2.11
CA LEU A 117 -9.95 -8.31 2.54
C LEU A 117 -10.22 -8.81 3.96
N LEU A 118 -11.24 -8.28 4.63
CA LEU A 118 -11.48 -8.55 6.05
C LEU A 118 -11.91 -9.99 6.31
N GLN A 119 -12.80 -10.54 5.47
CA GLN A 119 -13.32 -11.89 5.68
C GLN A 119 -12.28 -12.96 5.36
N ASP A 120 -11.54 -12.79 4.27
CA ASP A 120 -10.63 -13.82 3.75
C ASP A 120 -9.24 -13.79 4.41
N PHE A 121 -8.78 -12.60 4.82
CA PHE A 121 -7.43 -12.39 5.35
C PHE A 121 -7.41 -11.79 6.76
N GLY A 122 -8.54 -11.33 7.29
CA GLY A 122 -8.57 -10.57 8.54
C GLY A 122 -7.85 -9.22 8.45
N LEU A 123 -7.69 -8.69 7.24
CA LEU A 123 -6.97 -7.45 6.98
C LEU A 123 -7.94 -6.32 6.61
N LYS A 124 -7.72 -5.14 7.19
CA LYS A 124 -8.34 -3.89 6.75
C LYS A 124 -7.41 -3.18 5.77
N VAL A 125 -7.98 -2.69 4.67
CA VAL A 125 -7.25 -1.82 3.75
C VAL A 125 -7.51 -0.37 4.14
N VAL A 126 -6.43 0.38 4.36
CA VAL A 126 -6.49 1.84 4.52
C VAL A 126 -5.78 2.46 3.32
N ALA A 127 -6.35 3.53 2.79
CA ALA A 127 -5.90 4.13 1.55
C ALA A 127 -5.55 5.61 1.73
N PHE A 128 -4.50 6.05 1.03
CA PHE A 128 -4.02 7.44 1.07
C PHE A 128 -3.89 7.94 -0.36
N HIS A 129 -4.28 9.19 -0.58
CA HIS A 129 -4.20 9.85 -1.89
C HIS A 129 -3.63 11.26 -1.73
N PRO A 130 -2.61 11.68 -2.52
CA PRO A 130 -1.99 12.99 -2.38
C PRO A 130 -2.95 14.17 -2.59
N GLY A 131 -3.97 13.98 -3.44
CA GLY A 131 -5.05 14.94 -3.66
C GLY A 131 -6.16 14.93 -2.60
N CYS A 132 -6.04 14.12 -1.54
CA CYS A 132 -6.93 14.20 -0.38
C CYS A 132 -6.54 15.46 0.41
N GLU A 133 -7.15 16.60 0.09
CA GLU A 133 -6.99 17.80 0.90
C GLU A 133 -7.67 17.61 2.26
N ALA A 134 -7.09 18.24 3.29
CA ALA A 134 -7.67 18.41 4.62
C ALA A 134 -8.92 19.33 4.61
N SER A 135 -9.78 19.25 3.59
CA SER A 135 -11.02 19.99 3.44
C SER A 135 -12.17 19.43 4.30
N GLY A 136 -11.82 18.75 5.40
CA GLY A 136 -12.78 18.21 6.38
C GLY A 136 -13.47 16.90 5.96
N ARG A 137 -12.97 16.23 4.92
CA ARG A 137 -13.42 14.88 4.55
C ARG A 137 -12.47 13.86 5.15
N SER A 138 -12.88 13.25 6.26
CA SER A 138 -12.27 12.00 6.71
C SER A 138 -12.71 10.88 5.78
N LEU A 139 -11.79 9.97 5.44
CA LEU A 139 -12.17 8.59 5.12
C LEU A 139 -12.69 7.90 6.38
#